data_AF-A0A7C1VEP7-F1
#
_entry.id   AF-A0A7C1VEP7-F1
#
_cell.length_a   1.000
_cell.length_b   1.000
_cell.length_c   1.000
_cell.angle_alpha   90.00
_cell.angle_beta   90.00
_cell.angle_gamma   90.00
#
_symmetry.space_group_name_H-M   'P 1'
#
loop_
_entity.id
_entity.type
_entity.pdbx_description
1 polymer ?
#
loop_
_entity_poly.entity_id
_entity_poly.type
_entity_poly.pdbx_seq_one_letter_code
_entity_poly.pdbx_strand_id
1 'polypeptide(L)'
;MNQRFNEIFEIMSFYDDFRWANNDNYNLINFFKTDLGEDTKILTHWLCYVTDRQMPFKIIWDVGGFVISELIYQIKESKTLDLLNPKNDISFIRKENTGNKYFLINQSDANELIRNNYKKYILNNKVKF
;
A
#
# COMPACT_ATOMS: atom_id res chain seq x y z
N MET A 1 33.21 29.01 -14.38
CA MET A 1 32.50 27.94 -13.64
C MET A 1 33.38 26.69 -13.71
N ASN A 2 33.63 26.00 -12.61
CA ASN A 2 34.61 24.91 -12.55
C ASN A 2 34.11 23.72 -13.40
N GLN A 3 34.90 23.28 -14.40
CA GLN A 3 34.51 22.26 -15.38
C GLN A 3 34.00 20.97 -14.72
N ARG A 4 34.64 20.56 -13.62
CA ARG A 4 34.24 19.41 -12.81
C ARG A 4 32.84 19.56 -12.19
N PHE A 5 32.43 20.79 -11.90
CA PHE A 5 31.13 21.08 -11.31
C PHE A 5 30.00 20.96 -12.34
N ASN A 6 30.27 21.35 -13.60
CA ASN A 6 29.33 21.16 -14.71
C ASN A 6 29.13 19.67 -15.02
N GLU A 7 30.22 18.89 -15.05
CA GLU A 7 30.14 17.43 -15.25
C GLU A 7 29.30 16.74 -14.17
N ILE A 8 29.44 17.16 -12.90
CA ILE A 8 28.61 16.65 -11.80
C ILE A 8 27.13 17.01 -12.01
N PHE A 9 26.82 18.25 -12.41
CA PHE A 9 25.44 18.67 -12.67
C PHE A 9 24.81 17.95 -13.86
N GLU A 10 25.56 17.67 -14.91
CA GLU A 10 25.06 16.89 -16.06
C GLU A 10 24.71 15.47 -15.64
N ILE A 11 25.58 14.81 -14.86
CA ILE A 11 25.30 13.47 -14.32
C ILE A 11 24.07 13.51 -13.41
N MET A 12 23.96 14.49 -12.51
CA MET A 12 22.81 14.65 -11.63
C MET A 12 21.51 14.89 -12.43
N SER A 13 21.55 15.73 -13.45
CA SER A 13 20.40 16.04 -14.31
C SER A 13 19.94 14.80 -15.07
N PHE A 14 20.87 14.00 -15.59
CA PHE A 14 20.53 12.71 -16.22
C PHE A 14 19.77 11.78 -15.27
N TYR A 15 20.23 11.63 -14.02
CA TYR A 15 19.55 10.78 -13.05
C TYR A 15 18.20 11.36 -12.61
N ASP A 16 18.07 12.68 -12.52
CA ASP A 16 16.81 13.34 -12.17
C ASP A 16 15.78 13.17 -13.30
N ASP A 17 16.17 13.48 -14.54
CA ASP A 17 15.34 13.27 -15.74
C ASP A 17 14.90 11.82 -15.84
N PHE A 18 15.82 10.86 -15.68
CA PHE A 18 15.49 9.44 -15.74
C PHE A 18 14.55 9.00 -14.61
N ARG A 19 14.73 9.53 -13.39
CA ARG A 19 13.86 9.25 -12.25
C ARG A 19 12.44 9.76 -12.48
N TRP A 20 12.30 10.94 -13.08
CA TRP A 20 11.00 11.59 -13.28
C TRP A 20 10.37 11.30 -14.65
N ALA A 21 11.08 10.65 -15.58
CA ALA A 21 10.56 10.32 -16.91
C ALA A 21 9.34 9.39 -16.90
N ASN A 22 9.12 8.64 -15.82
CA ASN A 22 8.03 7.68 -15.72
C ASN A 22 6.83 8.25 -14.95
N ASN A 23 5.98 9.01 -15.67
CA ASN A 23 4.72 9.56 -15.15
C ASN A 23 3.73 8.48 -14.71
N ASP A 24 3.85 7.25 -15.22
CA ASP A 24 2.91 6.17 -14.91
C ASP A 24 3.11 5.57 -13.51
N ASN A 25 4.25 5.87 -12.86
CA ASN A 25 4.70 5.14 -11.66
C ASN A 25 4.73 6.00 -10.38
N TYR A 26 4.41 7.28 -10.47
CA TYR A 26 4.35 8.17 -9.32
C TYR A 26 2.91 8.24 -8.80
N ASN A 27 2.66 7.54 -7.68
CA ASN A 27 1.46 7.65 -6.82
C ASN A 27 0.19 6.85 -7.17
N LEU A 28 0.22 5.86 -8.06
CA LEU A 28 -0.96 5.00 -8.27
C LEU A 28 -1.07 3.95 -7.16
N ILE A 29 -1.63 4.35 -6.02
CA ILE A 29 -2.06 3.41 -4.97
C ILE A 29 -3.12 2.49 -5.57
N ASN A 30 -2.94 1.18 -5.39
CA ASN A 30 -3.96 0.21 -5.74
C ASN A 30 -5.09 0.21 -4.70
N PHE A 31 -6.07 1.09 -4.85
CA PHE A 31 -7.22 1.15 -3.96
C PHE A 31 -8.14 -0.08 -4.13
N PHE A 32 -8.87 -0.47 -3.07
CA PHE A 32 -9.79 -1.61 -3.16
C PHE A 32 -11.02 -1.36 -4.04
N LYS A 33 -11.40 -0.09 -4.22
CA LYS A 33 -12.42 0.35 -5.18
C LYS A 33 -12.07 1.75 -5.72
N THR A 34 -12.70 2.11 -6.84
CA THR A 34 -12.43 3.37 -7.55
C THR A 34 -13.13 4.58 -6.92
N ASP A 35 -14.31 4.38 -6.34
CA ASP A 35 -15.12 5.44 -5.74
C ASP A 35 -14.87 5.54 -4.22
N LEU A 36 -13.77 6.22 -3.86
CA LEU A 36 -13.40 6.52 -2.48
C LEU A 36 -13.38 8.03 -2.23
N GLY A 37 -13.78 8.41 -1.01
CA GLY A 37 -13.63 9.79 -0.54
C GLY A 37 -12.16 10.21 -0.46
N GLU A 38 -11.92 11.51 -0.68
CA GLU A 38 -10.56 12.08 -0.72
C GLU A 38 -9.80 11.89 0.60
N ASP A 39 -10.49 11.96 1.74
CA ASP A 39 -9.92 11.67 3.06
C ASP A 39 -9.45 10.22 3.19
N THR A 40 -10.19 9.25 2.64
CA THR A 40 -9.78 7.84 2.60
C THR A 40 -8.54 7.67 1.72
N LYS A 41 -8.48 8.33 0.57
CA LYS A 41 -7.31 8.28 -0.33
C LYS A 41 -6.07 8.87 0.34
N ILE A 42 -6.19 10.06 0.93
CA ILE A 42 -5.09 10.74 1.63
C ILE A 42 -4.59 9.91 2.81
N LEU A 43 -5.49 9.37 3.64
CA LEU A 43 -5.08 8.55 4.78
C LEU A 43 -4.46 7.21 4.36
N THR A 44 -4.93 6.61 3.25
CA THR A 44 -4.30 5.41 2.69
C THR A 44 -2.87 5.70 2.26
N HIS A 45 -2.67 6.77 1.48
CA HIS A 45 -1.35 7.22 1.07
C HIS A 45 -0.45 7.50 2.27
N TRP A 46 -1.04 8.21 3.25
CA TRP A 46 -0.66 8.30 4.65
C TRP A 46 0.07 7.04 5.15
N LEU A 47 -0.75 6.06 5.48
CA LEU A 47 -0.33 4.83 6.13
C LEU A 47 0.62 4.00 5.26
N CYS A 48 0.40 3.91 3.94
CA CYS A 48 1.34 3.26 3.02
C CYS A 48 2.75 3.83 3.17
N TYR A 49 2.89 5.16 3.15
CA TYR A 49 4.18 5.82 3.29
C TYR A 49 4.82 5.60 4.68
N VAL A 50 4.05 5.56 5.79
CA VAL A 50 4.61 5.18 7.11
C VAL A 50 5.17 3.76 7.06
N THR A 51 4.40 2.84 6.49
CA THR A 51 4.69 1.40 6.50
C THR A 51 5.83 1.01 5.55
N ASP A 52 6.20 1.90 4.63
CA ASP A 52 7.28 1.76 3.64
C ASP A 52 8.69 1.66 4.20
N ARG A 53 8.87 1.92 5.49
CA ARG A 53 10.21 1.94 6.06
C ARG A 53 10.85 0.55 6.26
N GLN A 54 10.15 -0.56 5.97
CA GLN A 54 10.68 -1.93 6.12
C GLN A 54 10.20 -2.93 5.03
N MET A 55 9.59 -2.47 3.94
CA MET A 55 9.08 -3.34 2.86
C MET A 55 9.34 -2.73 1.48
N PRO A 56 9.36 -3.53 0.39
CA PRO A 56 9.53 -2.99 -0.95
C PRO A 56 8.36 -2.07 -1.33
N PHE A 57 8.68 -0.84 -1.76
CA PHE A 57 7.73 0.18 -2.22
C PHE A 57 6.54 -0.40 -3.00
N LYS A 58 6.82 -1.11 -4.10
CA LYS A 58 5.76 -1.64 -4.97
C LYS A 58 4.75 -2.53 -4.23
N ILE A 59 5.21 -3.34 -3.28
CA ILE A 59 4.36 -4.25 -2.51
C ILE A 59 3.40 -3.46 -1.61
N ILE A 60 3.87 -2.38 -1.01
CA ILE A 60 3.05 -1.60 -0.07
C ILE A 60 2.00 -0.79 -0.81
N TRP A 61 2.34 -0.30 -1.99
CA TRP A 61 1.44 0.50 -2.79
C TRP A 61 0.41 -0.39 -3.52
N ASP A 62 0.82 -1.59 -3.97
CA ASP A 62 -0.07 -2.52 -4.68
C ASP A 62 -0.89 -3.41 -3.72
N VAL A 63 -0.27 -3.95 -2.67
CA VAL A 63 -0.93 -4.88 -1.73
C VAL A 63 -1.40 -4.13 -0.49
N GLY A 64 -0.51 -3.35 0.14
CA GLY A 64 -0.84 -2.57 1.33
C GLY A 64 -1.92 -1.54 1.05
N GLY A 65 -1.83 -0.80 -0.07
CA GLY A 65 -2.82 0.18 -0.51
C GLY A 65 -4.22 -0.41 -0.62
N PHE A 66 -4.32 -1.64 -1.14
CA PHE A 66 -5.58 -2.34 -1.31
C PHE A 66 -6.20 -2.68 0.06
N VAL A 67 -5.42 -3.27 0.96
CA VAL A 67 -5.91 -3.67 2.29
C VAL A 67 -6.22 -2.47 3.17
N ILE A 68 -5.34 -1.47 3.19
CA ILE A 68 -5.44 -0.27 4.05
C ILE A 68 -6.61 0.61 3.61
N SER A 69 -6.82 0.79 2.30
CA SER A 69 -7.94 1.59 1.81
C SER A 69 -9.29 1.00 2.17
N GLU A 70 -9.42 -0.34 2.14
CA GLU A 70 -10.64 -1.01 2.61
C GLU A 70 -10.84 -0.85 4.11
N LEU A 71 -9.77 -1.03 4.91
CA LEU A 71 -9.83 -0.83 6.35
C LEU A 71 -10.34 0.56 6.73
N ILE A 72 -9.77 1.62 6.15
CA ILE A 72 -10.17 3.00 6.41
C ILE A 72 -11.63 3.22 6.01
N TYR A 73 -12.01 2.74 4.82
CA TYR A 73 -13.37 2.84 4.34
C TYR A 73 -14.35 2.17 5.31
N GLN A 74 -14.08 0.94 5.74
CA GLN A 74 -14.95 0.20 6.65
C GLN A 74 -15.03 0.86 8.04
N ILE A 75 -13.93 1.43 8.56
CA ILE A 75 -13.96 2.21 9.82
C ILE A 75 -14.90 3.41 9.68
N LYS A 76 -14.86 4.11 8.55
CA LYS A 76 -15.73 5.27 8.30
C LYS A 76 -17.21 4.87 8.20
N GLU A 77 -17.51 3.81 7.46
CA GLU A 77 -18.87 3.33 7.26
C GLU A 77 -19.48 2.79 8.56
N SER A 78 -18.75 1.93 9.25
CA SER A 78 -19.23 1.26 10.47
C SER A 78 -19.11 2.11 11.73
N LYS A 79 -18.29 3.16 11.71
CA LYS A 79 -17.95 4.03 12.85
C LYS A 79 -17.47 3.25 14.09
N THR A 80 -16.78 2.12 13.88
CA THR A 80 -16.18 1.33 14.95
C THR A 80 -14.69 1.09 14.74
N LEU A 81 -13.96 0.99 15.85
CA LEU A 81 -12.56 0.59 15.90
C LEU A 81 -12.38 -0.92 16.15
N ASP A 82 -13.47 -1.67 16.28
CA ASP A 82 -13.44 -3.13 16.41
C ASP A 82 -12.77 -3.83 15.23
N LEU A 83 -12.74 -3.17 14.07
CA LEU A 83 -12.00 -3.60 12.89
C LEU A 83 -10.48 -3.68 13.11
N LEU A 84 -9.96 -3.04 14.17
CA LEU A 84 -8.55 -3.07 14.58
C LEU A 84 -8.31 -4.00 15.79
N ASN A 85 -9.35 -4.64 16.33
CA ASN A 85 -9.22 -5.48 17.50
C ASN A 85 -8.95 -6.93 17.08
N PRO A 86 -7.74 -7.49 17.25
CA PRO A 86 -7.42 -8.85 16.78
C PRO A 86 -8.24 -9.96 17.44
N LYS A 87 -8.96 -9.67 18.54
CA LYS A 87 -9.87 -10.61 19.21
C LYS A 87 -11.27 -10.62 18.62
N ASN A 88 -11.59 -9.70 17.69
CA ASN A 88 -12.90 -9.58 17.09
C ASN A 88 -12.94 -10.25 15.71
N ASP A 89 -14.02 -10.99 15.45
CA ASP A 89 -14.25 -11.72 14.20
C ASP A 89 -14.29 -10.80 12.97
N ILE A 90 -14.74 -9.55 13.11
CA ILE A 90 -14.78 -8.60 11.98
C ILE A 90 -13.43 -7.93 11.69
N SER A 91 -12.44 -8.13 12.56
CA SER A 91 -11.17 -7.42 12.49
C SER A 91 -10.39 -7.68 11.22
N PHE A 92 -9.67 -6.66 10.76
CA PHE A 92 -8.68 -6.79 9.70
C PHE A 92 -7.37 -7.36 10.27
N ILE A 93 -7.13 -7.26 11.57
CA ILE A 93 -5.91 -7.78 12.20
C ILE A 93 -6.13 -9.23 12.61
N ARG A 94 -5.25 -10.10 12.12
CA ARG A 94 -5.22 -11.53 12.47
C ARG A 94 -3.86 -11.93 13.00
N LYS A 95 -3.86 -12.85 13.96
CA LYS A 95 -2.64 -13.47 14.48
C LYS A 95 -2.32 -14.71 13.63
N GLU A 96 -1.04 -14.90 13.29
CA GLU A 96 -0.61 -16.15 12.65
C GLU A 96 -0.70 -17.33 13.64
N ASN A 97 -1.15 -18.49 13.16
CA ASN A 97 -1.26 -19.71 13.97
C ASN A 97 0.10 -20.15 14.54
N THR A 98 1.18 -19.88 13.80
CA THR A 98 2.54 -20.27 14.16
C THR A 98 3.39 -19.03 14.43
N GLY A 99 3.19 -18.39 15.58
CA GLY A 99 4.05 -17.31 16.07
C GLY A 99 3.33 -16.20 16.81
N ASN A 100 4.06 -15.11 17.09
CA ASN A 100 3.54 -13.87 17.69
C ASN A 100 3.42 -12.74 16.66
N LYS A 101 3.30 -13.09 15.37
CA LYS A 101 3.14 -12.13 14.28
C LYS A 101 1.67 -11.86 14.00
N TYR A 102 1.39 -10.63 13.58
CA TYR A 102 0.08 -10.20 13.11
C TYR A 102 0.19 -9.83 11.63
N PHE A 103 -0.92 -9.98 10.92
CA PHE A 103 -1.08 -9.55 9.54
C PHE A 103 -2.42 -8.84 9.38
N LEU A 104 -2.51 -8.02 8.34
CA LEU A 104 -3.77 -7.45 7.91
C LEU A 104 -4.41 -8.38 6.88
N ILE A 105 -5.71 -8.60 6.98
CA ILE A 105 -6.49 -9.29 5.97
C ILE A 105 -7.71 -8.44 5.65
N ASN A 106 -7.90 -8.21 4.36
CA ASN A 106 -9.03 -7.43 3.89
C ASN A 106 -10.30 -8.29 3.82
N GLN A 107 -11.45 -7.68 3.53
CA GLN A 107 -12.73 -8.38 3.47
C GLN A 107 -13.14 -8.69 2.03
N SER A 108 -12.82 -7.80 1.09
CA SER A 108 -13.05 -7.96 -0.34
C SER A 108 -12.15 -9.01 -0.99
N ASP A 109 -12.60 -9.52 -2.13
CA ASP A 109 -11.77 -10.38 -2.98
C ASP A 109 -10.58 -9.61 -3.56
N ALA A 110 -9.44 -10.28 -3.70
CA ALA A 110 -8.26 -9.73 -4.36
C ALA A 110 -8.59 -9.32 -5.80
N ASN A 111 -8.10 -8.16 -6.24
CA ASN A 111 -8.27 -7.72 -7.62
C ASN A 111 -7.27 -8.39 -8.58
N GLU A 112 -7.44 -8.18 -9.88
CA GLU A 112 -6.62 -8.82 -10.93
C GLU A 112 -5.13 -8.51 -10.79
N LEU A 113 -4.78 -7.27 -10.44
CA LEU A 113 -3.40 -6.86 -10.21
C LEU A 113 -2.73 -7.74 -9.14
N ILE A 114 -3.42 -7.97 -8.02
CA ILE A 114 -2.93 -8.83 -6.93
C ILE A 114 -2.92 -10.30 -7.31
N ARG A 115 -3.99 -10.79 -7.95
CA ARG A 115 -4.08 -12.19 -8.43
C ARG A 115 -2.97 -12.57 -9.39
N ASN A 116 -2.58 -11.63 -10.26
CA ASN A 116 -1.57 -11.88 -11.29
C ASN A 116 -0.15 -11.75 -10.74
N ASN A 117 0.12 -10.73 -9.92
CA ASN A 117 1.49 -10.36 -9.55
C ASN A 117 1.89 -10.70 -8.10
N TYR A 118 0.92 -10.96 -7.22
CA TYR A 118 1.12 -11.00 -5.76
C TYR A 118 0.48 -12.21 -5.07
N LYS A 119 0.48 -13.37 -5.73
CA LYS A 119 -0.16 -14.62 -5.24
C LYS A 119 0.21 -15.02 -3.81
N LYS A 120 1.44 -14.73 -3.36
CA LYS A 120 1.89 -15.03 -1.99
C LYS A 120 1.12 -14.26 -0.89
N TYR A 121 0.45 -13.18 -1.26
CA TYR A 121 -0.38 -12.36 -0.38
C TYR A 121 -1.86 -12.76 -0.46
N ILE A 122 -2.22 -13.87 -1.13
CA ILE A 122 -3.61 -14.31 -1.24
C ILE A 122 -3.89 -15.44 -0.25
N LEU A 123 -4.96 -15.30 0.53
CA LEU A 123 -5.48 -16.31 1.43
C LEU A 123 -7.01 -16.42 1.25
N ASN A 124 -7.50 -17.55 0.74
CA ASN A 124 -8.93 -17.79 0.49
C ASN A 124 -9.59 -16.65 -0.33
N ASN A 125 -8.97 -16.29 -1.46
CA ASN A 125 -9.34 -15.16 -2.34
C ASN A 125 -9.20 -13.75 -1.74
N LYS A 126 -8.90 -13.62 -0.44
CA LYS A 126 -8.62 -12.34 0.22
C LYS A 126 -7.14 -12.01 0.17
N VAL A 127 -6.82 -10.74 0.45
CA VAL A 127 -5.47 -10.19 0.49
C VAL A 127 -4.99 -10.13 1.94
N LYS A 128 -3.99 -10.95 2.24
CA LYS A 128 -3.18 -10.95 3.47
C LYS A 128 -1.96 -10.08 3.23
N PHE A 129 -1.82 -8.98 3.96
CA PHE A 129 -0.68 -8.06 3.95
C PHE A 129 0.14 -8.19 5.24
#